data_AF-A0A9W7FFU4-F1
#
_entry.id   AF-A0A9W7FFU4-F1
#
_cell.length_a   1.000
_cell.length_b   1.000
_cell.length_c   1.000
_cell.angle_alpha   90.00
_cell.angle_beta   90.00
_cell.angle_gamma   90.00
#
_symmetry.space_group_name_H-M   'P 1'
#
loop_
_entity.id
_entity.type
_entity.pdbx_description
1 polymer ?
#
loop_
_entity_poly.entity_id
_entity_poly.type
_entity_poly.pdbx_seq_one_letter_code
_entity_poly.pdbx_strand_id
1 'polypeptide(L)'
;MFGSSTCLVCDGPGEYSDEGAGFCETCPQYETFLSETNICDCQETFTRIDGICTCIAGETLVDGKCVACDDGRYKDHAGTHSCTVCDTSNIKGAFDSVPGVEKTSPQSCACGVGKFSDGAVCKDCAESGVNCTTVGLMTETLPMFDGFWRTSSSSTEVLPCLNPKHCKGGADTTDLCSDGYTGPLCAVCTSGYAATGSGKSLECSVCTGDAQTTIIFYSSLLLGMYLVINFIYCCCCRRNSTERAPTQSRRSISHSSSSFADGISRIRSTTVDARSTYKGLVKAKGPVLKVLVSYYQVMTMLPFVLNLSFPPVFTTVSNLFSSVVNLNFISLMPLGCIMPSDFHHQMVGYTVIPLVIGLIMIVAYAILKRYESTIPLSNEIFASFLFMTFLILPSVSIQIFSTFACRDFDGDYGSYLKVDYSIDCDAPSRNFYWYYACVMGLIYPIGIPVLY
;
A
#
# COMPACT_ATOMS: atom_id res chain seq x y z
N MET A 1 -26.91 -24.62 86.80
CA MET A 1 -27.53 -23.58 85.95
C MET A 1 -27.78 -22.37 86.84
N PHE A 2 -26.90 -21.39 86.81
CA PHE A 2 -27.09 -20.12 87.52
C PHE A 2 -27.74 -19.15 86.52
N GLY A 3 -29.08 -19.16 86.46
CA GLY A 3 -29.83 -18.14 85.72
C GLY A 3 -30.18 -17.00 86.68
N SER A 4 -29.70 -15.80 86.39
CA SER A 4 -30.06 -14.58 87.13
C SER A 4 -31.46 -14.12 86.69
N SER A 5 -32.32 -13.71 87.63
CA SER A 5 -33.65 -13.15 87.32
C SER A 5 -33.61 -11.68 86.86
N THR A 6 -32.41 -11.11 86.72
CA THR A 6 -32.16 -9.73 86.31
C THR A 6 -31.05 -9.71 85.26
N CYS A 7 -31.30 -9.12 84.09
CA CYS A 7 -30.30 -8.93 83.03
C CYS A 7 -29.12 -8.12 83.55
N LEU A 8 -27.90 -8.60 83.28
CA LEU A 8 -26.68 -7.88 83.60
C LEU A 8 -26.51 -6.74 82.59
N VAL A 9 -26.32 -5.50 83.06
CA VAL A 9 -25.98 -4.37 82.19
C VAL A 9 -24.49 -4.48 81.84
N CYS A 10 -24.18 -4.58 80.55
CA CYS A 10 -22.81 -4.66 80.05
C CYS A 10 -22.24 -3.25 79.84
N ASP A 11 -21.09 -2.96 80.45
CA ASP A 11 -20.43 -1.65 80.38
C ASP A 11 -19.29 -1.60 79.33
N GLY A 12 -18.94 -2.73 78.71
CA GLY A 12 -17.91 -2.82 77.67
C GLY A 12 -18.42 -2.46 76.27
N PRO A 13 -17.59 -1.84 75.40
CA PRO A 13 -17.99 -1.50 74.04
C PRO A 13 -18.21 -2.77 73.19
N GLY A 14 -19.43 -2.95 72.68
CA GLY A 14 -19.80 -4.11 71.83
C GLY A 14 -20.15 -5.38 72.62
N GLU A 15 -20.38 -5.26 73.93
CA GLU A 15 -20.84 -6.34 74.80
C GLU A 15 -22.37 -6.34 74.96
N TYR A 16 -22.97 -7.52 75.00
CA TYR A 16 -24.41 -7.73 75.21
C TYR A 16 -24.68 -8.88 76.19
N SER A 17 -25.89 -8.97 76.72
CA SER A 17 -26.33 -10.06 77.61
C SER A 17 -27.75 -10.49 77.22
N ASP A 18 -27.93 -11.78 76.94
CA ASP A 18 -29.24 -12.37 76.72
C ASP A 18 -30.06 -12.46 78.03
N GLU A 19 -31.39 -12.59 77.91
CA GLU A 19 -32.28 -12.74 79.07
C GLU A 19 -31.88 -13.96 79.92
N GLY A 20 -31.51 -13.70 81.19
CA GLY A 20 -31.12 -14.75 82.15
C GLY A 20 -29.63 -15.12 82.12
N ALA A 21 -28.83 -14.54 81.23
CA ALA A 21 -27.39 -14.73 81.21
C ALA A 21 -26.73 -14.06 82.44
N GLY A 22 -25.68 -14.71 82.97
CA GLY A 22 -24.90 -14.22 84.12
C GLY A 22 -23.61 -13.52 83.74
N PHE A 23 -23.35 -13.34 82.44
CA PHE A 23 -22.13 -12.77 81.89
C PHE A 23 -22.45 -12.05 80.56
N CYS A 24 -21.59 -11.11 80.18
CA CYS A 24 -21.68 -10.41 78.91
C CYS A 24 -20.88 -11.14 77.82
N GLU A 25 -21.44 -11.23 76.62
CA GLU A 25 -20.80 -11.74 75.41
C GLU A 25 -20.44 -10.57 74.48
N THR A 26 -19.35 -10.70 73.74
CA THR A 26 -18.98 -9.74 72.68
C THR A 26 -19.59 -10.17 71.36
N CYS A 27 -20.00 -9.21 70.54
CA CYS A 27 -20.46 -9.52 69.19
C CYS A 27 -19.40 -10.31 68.37
N PRO A 28 -19.84 -11.18 67.43
CA PRO A 28 -18.95 -11.89 66.51
C PRO A 28 -18.03 -10.97 65.70
N GLN A 29 -17.04 -11.56 65.02
CA GLN A 29 -16.08 -10.78 64.24
C GLN A 29 -16.77 -9.91 63.17
N TYR A 30 -16.34 -8.65 63.10
CA TYR A 30 -16.88 -7.63 62.19
C TYR A 30 -18.35 -7.28 62.43
N GLU A 31 -18.86 -7.51 63.64
CA GLU A 31 -20.17 -7.07 64.09
C GLU A 31 -20.06 -5.97 65.15
N THR A 32 -21.09 -5.13 65.24
CA THR A 32 -21.30 -4.08 66.23
C THR A 32 -22.67 -4.22 66.86
N PHE A 33 -22.74 -4.09 68.17
CA PHE A 33 -23.99 -4.18 68.91
C PHE A 33 -24.88 -2.96 68.69
N LEU A 34 -26.12 -3.18 68.27
CA LEU A 34 -27.14 -2.13 68.11
C LEU A 34 -28.09 -2.14 69.32
N SER A 35 -27.99 -1.11 70.16
CA SER A 35 -28.78 -0.99 71.39
C SER A 35 -30.29 -0.83 71.15
N GLU A 36 -30.71 -0.35 69.98
CA GLU A 36 -32.12 -0.14 69.63
C GLU A 36 -32.86 -1.44 69.32
N THR A 37 -32.15 -2.42 68.75
CA THR A 37 -32.70 -3.71 68.31
C THR A 37 -32.23 -4.87 69.18
N ASN A 38 -31.27 -4.64 70.08
CA ASN A 38 -30.63 -5.65 70.93
C ASN A 38 -30.02 -6.81 70.12
N ILE A 39 -29.45 -6.50 68.95
CA ILE A 39 -28.89 -7.46 67.98
C ILE A 39 -27.48 -7.00 67.57
N CYS A 40 -26.58 -7.96 67.34
CA CYS A 40 -25.30 -7.71 66.67
C CYS A 40 -25.52 -7.60 65.15
N ASP A 41 -25.15 -6.47 64.57
CA ASP A 41 -25.23 -6.24 63.12
C ASP A 41 -23.85 -6.00 62.53
N CYS A 42 -23.68 -6.21 61.23
CA CYS A 42 -22.38 -6.05 60.58
C CYS A 42 -21.86 -4.62 60.71
N GLN A 43 -20.55 -4.49 60.91
CA GLN A 43 -19.84 -3.21 60.84
C GLN A 43 -20.05 -2.54 59.48
N GLU A 44 -19.94 -1.21 59.45
CA GLU A 44 -20.01 -0.43 58.22
C GLU A 44 -19.00 -0.99 57.19
N THR A 45 -19.46 -1.21 55.94
CA THR A 45 -18.76 -1.91 54.82
C THR A 45 -18.87 -3.44 54.77
N PHE A 46 -19.28 -4.13 55.83
CA PHE A 46 -19.47 -5.60 55.80
C PHE A 46 -20.91 -5.96 55.42
N THR A 47 -21.07 -7.09 54.74
CA THR A 47 -22.38 -7.65 54.39
C THR A 47 -22.56 -9.02 55.04
N ARG A 48 -23.75 -9.29 55.61
CA ARG A 48 -24.05 -10.59 56.21
C ARG A 48 -24.37 -11.61 55.10
N ILE A 49 -23.48 -12.59 54.92
CA ILE A 49 -23.62 -13.69 53.95
C ILE A 49 -23.42 -15.00 54.71
N ASP A 50 -24.35 -15.95 54.57
CA ASP A 50 -24.35 -17.24 55.29
C ASP A 50 -24.19 -17.11 56.82
N GLY A 51 -24.75 -16.04 57.39
CA GLY A 51 -24.75 -15.79 58.83
C GLY A 51 -23.47 -15.14 59.37
N ILE A 52 -22.48 -14.83 58.52
CA ILE A 52 -21.21 -14.20 58.91
C ILE A 52 -21.06 -12.85 58.18
N CYS A 53 -20.53 -11.84 58.88
CA CYS A 53 -20.19 -10.55 58.26
C CYS A 53 -18.89 -10.66 57.46
N THR A 54 -18.99 -10.44 56.14
CA THR A 54 -17.87 -10.63 55.21
C THR A 54 -17.87 -9.58 54.10
N CYS A 55 -16.79 -9.53 53.32
CA CYS A 55 -16.73 -8.67 52.13
C CYS A 55 -17.39 -9.36 50.95
N ILE A 56 -18.13 -8.60 50.15
CA ILE A 56 -18.77 -9.12 48.94
C ILE A 56 -17.73 -9.49 47.86
N ALA A 57 -18.18 -10.15 46.81
CA ALA A 57 -17.34 -10.37 45.62
C ALA A 57 -16.84 -9.00 45.09
N GLY A 58 -15.59 -8.96 44.63
CA GLY A 58 -14.93 -7.72 44.21
C GLY A 58 -14.36 -6.84 45.33
N GLU A 59 -14.50 -7.23 46.60
CA GLU A 59 -13.94 -6.50 47.75
C GLU A 59 -13.00 -7.35 48.62
N THR A 60 -11.99 -6.75 49.23
CA THR A 60 -11.03 -7.37 50.14
C THR A 60 -10.97 -6.65 51.47
N LEU A 61 -10.53 -7.35 52.52
CA LEU A 61 -10.32 -6.77 53.83
C LEU A 61 -8.99 -5.99 53.85
N VAL A 62 -9.05 -4.67 54.10
CA VAL A 62 -7.88 -3.80 54.32
C VAL A 62 -8.17 -2.93 55.53
N ASP A 63 -7.26 -2.93 56.51
CA ASP A 63 -7.37 -2.14 57.76
C ASP A 63 -8.73 -2.27 58.47
N GLY A 64 -9.31 -3.47 58.48
CA GLY A 64 -10.57 -3.75 59.15
C GLY A 64 -11.83 -3.28 58.41
N LYS A 65 -11.72 -2.91 57.12
CA LYS A 65 -12.83 -2.50 56.26
C LYS A 65 -12.83 -3.29 54.96
N CYS A 66 -14.01 -3.52 54.39
CA CYS A 66 -14.12 -4.06 53.04
C CYS A 66 -13.91 -2.93 52.03
N VAL A 67 -12.92 -3.11 51.17
CA VAL A 67 -12.56 -2.16 50.11
C VAL A 67 -12.53 -2.87 48.77
N ALA A 68 -12.92 -2.18 47.70
CA ALA A 68 -12.87 -2.74 46.35
C ALA A 68 -11.45 -3.20 45.98
N CYS A 69 -11.35 -4.26 45.19
CA CYS A 69 -10.07 -4.73 44.66
C CYS A 69 -9.36 -3.62 43.86
N ASP A 70 -8.04 -3.52 43.97
CA ASP A 70 -7.21 -2.66 43.11
C ASP A 70 -7.28 -3.08 41.64
N ASP A 71 -6.86 -2.22 40.71
CA ASP A 71 -6.79 -2.57 39.28
C ASP A 71 -5.81 -3.73 39.04
N GLY A 72 -6.16 -4.61 38.09
CA GLY A 72 -5.40 -5.84 37.86
C GLY A 72 -5.66 -6.94 38.90
N ARG A 73 -6.71 -6.81 39.72
CA ARG A 73 -7.15 -7.84 40.67
C ARG A 73 -8.66 -8.05 40.61
N TYR A 74 -9.10 -9.25 40.97
CA TYR A 74 -10.52 -9.61 41.03
C TYR A 74 -10.80 -10.60 42.17
N LYS A 75 -12.08 -10.76 42.52
CA LYS A 75 -12.53 -11.72 43.53
C LYS A 75 -13.95 -12.18 43.24
N ASP A 76 -14.11 -13.46 42.94
CA ASP A 76 -15.35 -14.08 42.45
C ASP A 76 -16.28 -14.63 43.51
N HIS A 77 -15.86 -14.60 44.77
CA HIS A 77 -16.67 -15.07 45.89
C HIS A 77 -16.57 -14.14 47.09
N ALA A 78 -17.62 -14.13 47.90
CA ALA A 78 -17.61 -13.41 49.18
C ALA A 78 -16.59 -14.01 50.14
N GLY A 79 -15.99 -13.18 50.99
CA GLY A 79 -14.99 -13.61 51.96
C GLY A 79 -14.12 -12.46 52.44
N THR A 80 -13.23 -12.72 53.39
CA THR A 80 -12.24 -11.72 53.86
C THR A 80 -10.86 -11.88 53.23
N HIS A 81 -10.66 -12.92 52.42
CA HIS A 81 -9.40 -13.19 51.73
C HIS A 81 -9.08 -12.13 50.66
N SER A 82 -7.79 -12.02 50.33
CA SER A 82 -7.24 -11.06 49.38
C SER A 82 -7.70 -11.30 47.94
N CYS A 83 -7.82 -10.24 47.14
CA CYS A 83 -8.12 -10.34 45.71
C CYS A 83 -6.99 -11.05 44.93
N THR A 84 -7.40 -11.87 43.96
CA THR A 84 -6.54 -12.63 43.05
C THR A 84 -5.96 -11.73 41.96
N VAL A 85 -4.72 -11.97 41.55
CA VAL A 85 -4.03 -11.18 40.50
C VAL A 85 -4.40 -11.67 39.10
N CYS A 86 -4.74 -10.73 38.22
CA CYS A 86 -5.18 -10.99 36.85
C CYS A 86 -4.14 -11.68 35.94
N ASP A 87 -2.84 -11.44 36.15
CA ASP A 87 -1.72 -12.02 35.37
C ASP A 87 -1.74 -13.56 35.30
N THR A 88 -2.38 -14.20 36.27
CA THR A 88 -2.43 -15.67 36.38
C THR A 88 -3.72 -16.28 35.88
N SER A 89 -4.76 -15.49 35.60
CA SER A 89 -6.15 -15.97 35.63
C SER A 89 -6.91 -15.93 34.31
N ASN A 90 -6.28 -15.58 33.18
CA ASN A 90 -6.74 -15.86 31.79
C ASN A 90 -5.87 -15.15 30.75
N ILE A 91 -5.40 -13.94 31.07
CA ILE A 91 -4.58 -13.11 30.18
C ILE A 91 -3.27 -12.80 30.89
N LYS A 92 -2.16 -13.36 30.41
CA LYS A 92 -0.83 -13.09 30.96
C LYS A 92 -0.44 -11.64 30.70
N GLY A 93 0.09 -10.96 31.72
CA GLY A 93 0.46 -9.55 31.69
C GLY A 93 -0.70 -8.57 31.87
N ALA A 94 -1.91 -9.06 32.21
CA ALA A 94 -3.05 -8.22 32.55
C ALA A 94 -2.89 -7.67 33.98
N PHE A 95 -2.28 -6.50 34.09
CA PHE A 95 -2.08 -5.78 35.36
C PHE A 95 -3.08 -4.63 35.55
N ASP A 96 -4.13 -4.58 34.74
CA ASP A 96 -5.14 -3.53 34.77
C ASP A 96 -6.56 -4.13 34.73
N SER A 97 -7.59 -3.30 34.83
CA SER A 97 -8.99 -3.73 34.81
C SER A 97 -9.84 -2.95 33.81
N VAL A 98 -10.87 -3.60 33.26
CA VAL A 98 -11.79 -2.96 32.30
C VAL A 98 -12.59 -1.87 33.03
N PRO A 99 -12.56 -0.60 32.56
CA PRO A 99 -13.27 0.49 33.22
C PRO A 99 -14.78 0.23 33.29
N GLY A 100 -15.36 0.39 34.49
CA GLY A 100 -16.80 0.23 34.72
C GLY A 100 -17.30 -1.21 34.85
N VAL A 101 -16.41 -2.20 34.81
CA VAL A 101 -16.75 -3.61 35.06
C VAL A 101 -16.44 -3.96 36.51
N GLU A 102 -17.39 -4.61 37.18
CA GLU A 102 -17.19 -5.08 38.55
C GLU A 102 -16.06 -6.12 38.61
N LYS A 103 -15.19 -6.02 39.62
CA LYS A 103 -14.02 -6.89 39.80
C LYS A 103 -14.37 -8.24 40.42
N THR A 104 -15.50 -8.80 39.99
CA THR A 104 -16.12 -10.02 40.51
C THR A 104 -15.76 -11.25 39.69
N SER A 105 -14.96 -11.13 38.62
CA SER A 105 -14.55 -12.28 37.82
C SER A 105 -13.27 -11.99 37.03
N PRO A 106 -12.58 -13.01 36.48
CA PRO A 106 -11.44 -12.80 35.60
C PRO A 106 -11.75 -11.97 34.35
N GLN A 107 -13.02 -11.78 33.98
CA GLN A 107 -13.41 -10.96 32.83
C GLN A 107 -13.21 -9.46 33.08
N SER A 108 -13.07 -9.04 34.34
CA SER A 108 -12.70 -7.65 34.65
C SER A 108 -11.24 -7.35 34.38
N CYS A 109 -10.41 -8.36 34.07
CA CYS A 109 -8.98 -8.21 33.81
C CYS A 109 -8.71 -7.64 32.41
N ALA A 110 -7.79 -6.69 32.33
CA ALA A 110 -7.44 -6.00 31.10
C ALA A 110 -5.93 -5.79 30.95
N CYS A 111 -5.49 -5.64 29.70
CA CYS A 111 -4.18 -5.09 29.41
C CYS A 111 -4.21 -3.58 29.65
N GLY A 112 -3.22 -3.07 30.38
CA GLY A 112 -3.08 -1.64 30.64
C GLY A 112 -2.69 -0.83 29.39
N VAL A 113 -2.57 0.48 29.58
CA VAL A 113 -2.20 1.42 28.50
C VAL A 113 -0.92 1.01 27.78
N GLY A 114 -0.87 1.24 26.46
CA GLY A 114 0.26 0.84 25.62
C GLY A 114 0.35 -0.65 25.30
N LYS A 115 -0.64 -1.46 25.73
CA LYS A 115 -0.74 -2.90 25.44
C LYS A 115 -2.11 -3.29 24.91
N PHE A 116 -2.16 -4.41 24.18
CA PHE A 116 -3.41 -5.03 23.72
C PHE A 116 -3.37 -6.55 23.95
N SER A 117 -4.55 -7.17 24.04
CA SER A 117 -4.67 -8.62 24.22
C SER A 117 -4.79 -9.36 22.87
N ASP A 118 -4.05 -10.45 22.72
CA ASP A 118 -4.26 -11.43 21.64
C ASP A 118 -5.21 -12.58 22.03
N GLY A 119 -5.90 -12.44 23.16
CA GLY A 119 -6.78 -13.45 23.75
C GLY A 119 -6.11 -14.26 24.86
N ALA A 120 -4.78 -14.29 24.94
CA ALA A 120 -4.06 -15.02 25.98
C ALA A 120 -2.95 -14.21 26.66
N VAL A 121 -2.37 -13.23 25.97
CA VAL A 121 -1.22 -12.45 26.44
C VAL A 121 -1.39 -10.98 26.07
N CYS A 122 -1.01 -10.09 26.99
CA CYS A 122 -0.85 -8.66 26.72
C CYS A 122 0.44 -8.39 25.94
N LYS A 123 0.30 -7.91 24.71
CA LYS A 123 1.38 -7.52 23.81
C LYS A 123 1.60 -6.02 23.83
N ASP A 124 2.85 -5.60 23.75
CA ASP A 124 3.22 -4.19 23.65
C ASP A 124 2.87 -3.61 22.27
N CYS A 125 2.42 -2.36 22.24
CA CYS A 125 2.03 -1.67 21.00
C CYS A 125 3.21 -0.98 20.28
N ALA A 126 4.44 -1.18 20.77
CA ALA A 126 5.56 -0.26 20.56
C ALA A 126 6.01 -0.03 19.11
N GLU A 127 5.54 -0.80 18.11
CA GLU A 127 5.97 -0.64 16.71
C GLU A 127 4.86 -0.79 15.65
N SER A 128 3.60 -0.99 16.03
CA SER A 128 2.62 -1.57 15.10
C SER A 128 1.70 -0.58 14.37
N GLY A 129 1.96 0.73 14.40
CA GLY A 129 1.04 1.69 13.76
C GLY A 129 -0.38 1.69 14.35
N VAL A 130 -0.50 1.27 15.60
CA VAL A 130 -1.76 1.12 16.35
C VAL A 130 -1.84 2.10 17.50
N ASN A 131 -3.05 2.54 17.81
CA ASN A 131 -3.35 3.48 18.86
C ASN A 131 -3.77 2.75 20.14
N CYS A 132 -2.85 2.64 21.09
CA CYS A 132 -3.09 1.98 22.38
C CYS A 132 -3.23 2.95 23.55
N THR A 133 -4.06 3.97 23.40
CA THR A 133 -4.30 4.98 24.44
C THR A 133 -5.33 4.57 25.49
N THR A 134 -6.10 3.52 25.23
CA THR A 134 -7.15 3.01 26.14
C THR A 134 -6.78 1.66 26.74
N VAL A 135 -7.31 1.38 27.93
CA VAL A 135 -7.17 0.10 28.63
C VAL A 135 -8.12 -0.93 28.03
N GLY A 136 -7.74 -2.22 28.05
CA GLY A 136 -8.63 -3.32 27.64
C GLY A 136 -8.77 -3.50 26.14
N LEU A 137 -7.84 -2.96 25.35
CA LEU A 137 -7.80 -3.19 23.91
C LEU A 137 -7.53 -4.66 23.60
N MET A 138 -8.25 -5.17 22.61
CA MET A 138 -8.08 -6.52 22.07
C MET A 138 -7.66 -6.41 20.61
N THR A 139 -7.08 -7.47 20.05
CA THR A 139 -6.69 -7.52 18.64
C THR A 139 -7.86 -7.10 17.73
N GLU A 140 -9.08 -7.57 18.01
CA GLU A 140 -10.28 -7.22 17.23
C GLU A 140 -10.65 -5.74 17.29
N THR A 141 -10.57 -5.14 18.47
CA THR A 141 -10.99 -3.75 18.72
C THR A 141 -9.84 -2.74 18.59
N LEU A 142 -8.65 -3.19 18.21
CA LEU A 142 -7.44 -2.39 18.14
C LEU A 142 -7.55 -1.30 17.07
N PRO A 143 -7.59 -0.01 17.43
CA PRO A 143 -7.66 1.06 16.46
C PRO A 143 -6.28 1.30 15.85
N MET A 144 -6.21 1.40 14.52
CA MET A 144 -5.00 1.77 13.79
C MET A 144 -4.91 3.28 13.59
N PHE A 145 -3.70 3.82 13.51
CA PHE A 145 -3.48 5.19 13.07
C PHE A 145 -3.76 5.34 11.56
N ASP A 146 -4.05 6.58 11.14
CA ASP A 146 -4.14 6.95 9.73
C ASP A 146 -2.88 6.52 8.96
N GLY A 147 -3.07 5.99 7.75
CA GLY A 147 -2.00 5.46 6.92
C GLY A 147 -1.60 4.02 7.20
N PHE A 148 -2.25 3.34 8.15
CA PHE A 148 -2.06 1.92 8.42
C PHE A 148 -3.29 1.08 8.04
N TRP A 149 -3.04 -0.19 7.73
CA TRP A 149 -4.02 -1.16 7.25
C TRP A 149 -3.66 -2.56 7.76
N ARG A 150 -4.68 -3.41 7.92
CA ARG A 150 -4.53 -4.83 8.27
C ARG A 150 -5.51 -5.67 7.47
N THR A 151 -5.23 -6.96 7.34
CA THR A 151 -6.04 -7.91 6.55
C THR A 151 -7.42 -8.17 7.17
N SER A 152 -7.48 -8.25 8.50
CA SER A 152 -8.69 -8.62 9.24
C SER A 152 -8.64 -8.14 10.70
N SER A 153 -9.76 -8.24 11.42
CA SER A 153 -9.84 -7.87 12.84
C SER A 153 -8.99 -8.76 13.74
N SER A 154 -8.73 -10.01 13.35
CA SER A 154 -7.90 -10.95 14.11
C SER A 154 -6.42 -10.91 13.73
N SER A 155 -6.07 -10.21 12.65
CA SER A 155 -4.69 -10.05 12.20
C SER A 155 -3.90 -9.18 13.19
N THR A 156 -2.72 -9.69 13.57
CA THR A 156 -1.73 -8.95 14.36
C THR A 156 -0.71 -8.22 13.50
N GLU A 157 -0.68 -8.48 12.19
CA GLU A 157 0.20 -7.79 11.25
C GLU A 157 -0.45 -6.49 10.76
N VAL A 158 0.08 -5.37 11.25
CA VAL A 158 -0.37 -4.04 10.81
C VAL A 158 0.67 -3.45 9.88
N LEU A 159 0.23 -3.06 8.69
CA LEU A 159 1.08 -2.65 7.58
C LEU A 159 0.84 -1.18 7.23
N PRO A 160 1.89 -0.42 6.88
CA PRO A 160 1.73 0.91 6.32
C PRO A 160 1.20 0.81 4.88
N CYS A 161 0.29 1.72 4.53
CA CYS A 161 -0.23 1.83 3.18
C CYS A 161 0.79 2.43 2.21
N LEU A 162 0.63 2.17 0.91
CA LEU A 162 1.53 2.70 -0.11
C LEU A 162 1.58 4.23 -0.06
N ASN A 163 0.41 4.84 0.11
CA ASN A 163 0.25 6.25 0.37
C ASN A 163 -0.56 6.40 1.67
N PRO A 164 -0.05 7.13 2.68
CA PRO A 164 -0.75 7.31 3.94
C PRO A 164 -2.18 7.86 3.81
N LYS A 165 -2.49 8.59 2.73
CA LYS A 165 -3.83 9.15 2.51
C LYS A 165 -4.89 8.12 2.09
N HIS A 166 -4.48 6.95 1.62
CA HIS A 166 -5.42 5.94 1.11
C HIS A 166 -6.07 5.13 2.24
N CYS A 167 -5.44 5.12 3.41
CA CYS A 167 -5.92 4.40 4.58
C CYS A 167 -6.27 5.38 5.66
N LYS A 168 -7.54 5.40 6.05
CA LYS A 168 -8.01 6.24 7.15
C LYS A 168 -7.72 5.61 8.52
N GLY A 169 -7.36 4.32 8.57
CA GLY A 169 -7.15 3.61 9.82
C GLY A 169 -8.47 3.42 10.59
N GLY A 170 -8.38 3.31 11.92
CA GLY A 170 -9.53 3.06 12.79
C GLY A 170 -9.63 1.62 13.30
N ALA A 171 -10.69 1.33 14.06
CA ALA A 171 -10.93 0.01 14.67
C ALA A 171 -11.71 -0.94 13.75
N ASP A 172 -12.61 -0.40 12.93
CA ASP A 172 -13.44 -1.17 12.01
C ASP A 172 -12.63 -1.59 10.77
N THR A 173 -12.41 -2.90 10.62
CA THR A 173 -11.65 -3.44 9.50
C THR A 173 -12.39 -3.46 8.17
N THR A 174 -13.72 -3.31 8.19
CA THR A 174 -14.52 -3.24 6.96
C THR A 174 -14.39 -1.89 6.26
N ASP A 175 -13.97 -0.87 7.01
CA ASP A 175 -13.95 0.52 6.58
C ASP A 175 -12.58 1.15 6.89
N LEU A 176 -11.52 0.60 6.28
CA LEU A 176 -10.12 1.06 6.47
C LEU A 176 -9.64 2.00 5.36
N CYS A 177 -10.30 1.97 4.21
CA CYS A 177 -9.90 2.70 3.02
C CYS A 177 -10.63 4.03 2.90
N SER A 178 -9.94 5.03 2.38
CA SER A 178 -10.51 6.31 1.96
C SER A 178 -11.41 6.11 0.72
N ASP A 179 -12.32 7.06 0.49
CA ASP A 179 -13.23 7.03 -0.66
C ASP A 179 -12.48 6.90 -1.99
N GLY A 180 -12.94 5.99 -2.86
CA GLY A 180 -12.31 5.71 -4.15
C GLY A 180 -11.24 4.61 -4.11
N TYR A 181 -10.84 4.14 -2.93
CA TYR A 181 -9.82 3.12 -2.72
C TYR A 181 -10.41 1.85 -2.08
N THR A 182 -9.84 0.70 -2.41
CA THR A 182 -10.24 -0.61 -1.92
C THR A 182 -9.09 -1.61 -2.00
N GLY A 183 -9.35 -2.85 -1.61
CA GLY A 183 -8.40 -3.96 -1.70
C GLY A 183 -7.22 -3.88 -0.71
N PRO A 184 -6.20 -4.73 -0.91
CA PRO A 184 -5.05 -4.82 -0.03
C PRO A 184 -4.31 -3.47 0.04
N LEU A 185 -3.98 -3.02 1.25
CA LEU A 185 -3.31 -1.72 1.52
C LEU A 185 -4.04 -0.50 0.93
N CYS A 186 -5.34 -0.62 0.62
CA CYS A 186 -6.13 0.38 -0.10
C CYS A 186 -5.46 0.86 -1.40
N ALA A 187 -4.82 -0.08 -2.10
CA ALA A 187 -4.04 0.17 -3.30
C ALA A 187 -4.78 -0.14 -4.61
N VAL A 188 -6.08 -0.44 -4.54
CA VAL A 188 -6.93 -0.71 -5.70
C VAL A 188 -7.98 0.38 -5.83
N CYS A 189 -8.25 0.86 -7.04
CA CYS A 189 -9.32 1.83 -7.26
C CYS A 189 -10.69 1.15 -7.29
N THR A 190 -11.70 1.78 -6.68
CA THR A 190 -13.08 1.30 -6.78
C THR A 190 -13.66 1.53 -8.17
N SER A 191 -14.80 0.88 -8.45
CA SER A 191 -15.51 1.06 -9.73
C SER A 191 -15.85 2.54 -9.98
N GLY A 192 -15.53 3.04 -11.18
CA GLY A 192 -15.75 4.45 -11.56
C GLY A 192 -14.53 5.35 -11.33
N TYR A 193 -13.46 4.82 -10.77
CA TYR A 193 -12.16 5.47 -10.63
C TYR A 193 -11.11 4.77 -11.50
N ALA A 194 -10.14 5.53 -12.00
CA ALA A 194 -8.96 5.02 -12.68
C ALA A 194 -7.68 5.37 -11.91
N ALA A 195 -6.80 4.39 -11.83
CA ALA A 195 -5.47 4.53 -11.25
C ALA A 195 -4.59 5.44 -12.13
N THR A 196 -4.05 6.50 -11.53
CA THR A 196 -3.01 7.34 -12.10
C THR A 196 -1.75 7.21 -11.24
N GLY A 197 -0.58 7.00 -11.84
CA GLY A 197 0.65 6.77 -11.08
C GLY A 197 0.79 5.34 -10.56
N SER A 198 1.79 5.11 -9.69
CA SER A 198 2.08 3.78 -9.14
C SER A 198 2.82 3.86 -7.81
N GLY A 199 2.67 2.84 -6.97
CA GLY A 199 3.27 2.83 -5.62
C GLY A 199 2.78 4.01 -4.77
N LYS A 200 3.70 4.82 -4.23
CA LYS A 200 3.35 5.98 -3.39
C LYS A 200 2.65 7.11 -4.13
N SER A 201 2.79 7.19 -5.46
CA SER A 201 2.15 8.22 -6.30
C SER A 201 0.87 7.73 -6.96
N LEU A 202 0.38 6.54 -6.59
CA LEU A 202 -0.92 6.06 -7.02
C LEU A 202 -2.01 7.03 -6.52
N GLU A 203 -2.89 7.44 -7.42
CA GLU A 203 -4.05 8.27 -7.13
C GLU A 203 -5.23 7.75 -7.95
N CYS A 204 -6.35 7.51 -7.29
CA CYS A 204 -7.58 7.07 -7.95
C CYS A 204 -8.40 8.30 -8.35
N SER A 205 -8.39 8.62 -9.65
CA SER A 205 -9.16 9.74 -10.21
C SER A 205 -10.51 9.29 -10.74
N VAL A 206 -11.56 10.06 -10.48
CA VAL A 206 -12.91 9.78 -11.03
C VAL A 206 -12.86 9.82 -12.56
N CYS A 207 -13.49 8.84 -13.19
CA CYS A 207 -13.59 8.79 -14.64
C CYS A 207 -14.56 9.85 -15.17
N THR A 208 -14.01 10.99 -15.61
CA THR A 208 -14.76 12.06 -16.27
C THR A 208 -14.40 12.12 -17.76
N GLY A 209 -15.08 11.33 -18.60
CA GLY A 209 -14.85 11.38 -20.06
C GLY A 209 -15.56 10.29 -20.86
N ASP A 210 -15.82 10.58 -22.15
CA ASP A 210 -16.37 9.63 -23.11
C ASP A 210 -15.24 8.89 -23.85
N ALA A 211 -15.22 7.57 -23.68
CA ALA A 211 -14.30 6.63 -24.32
C ALA A 211 -14.13 6.83 -25.84
N GLN A 212 -15.19 7.28 -26.51
CA GLN A 212 -15.19 7.52 -27.96
C GLN A 212 -14.15 8.57 -28.38
N THR A 213 -13.99 9.64 -27.60
CA THR A 213 -13.12 10.77 -27.93
C THR A 213 -11.64 10.38 -27.93
N THR A 214 -11.25 9.55 -26.96
CA THR A 214 -9.89 9.02 -26.82
C THR A 214 -9.58 8.04 -27.96
N ILE A 215 -10.51 7.14 -28.30
CA ILE A 215 -10.35 6.18 -29.40
C ILE A 215 -10.21 6.90 -30.75
N ILE A 216 -11.03 7.92 -31.01
CA ILE A 216 -10.96 8.72 -32.25
C ILE A 216 -9.62 9.47 -32.34
N PHE A 217 -9.16 10.08 -31.24
CA PHE A 217 -7.90 10.80 -31.22
C PHE A 217 -6.72 9.89 -31.56
N TYR A 218 -6.62 8.71 -30.93
CA TYR A 218 -5.50 7.80 -31.16
C TYR A 218 -5.58 7.03 -32.48
N SER A 219 -6.79 6.63 -32.92
CA SER A 219 -6.95 6.04 -34.25
C SER A 219 -6.57 7.04 -35.35
N SER A 220 -6.87 8.34 -35.16
CA SER A 220 -6.43 9.39 -36.08
C SER A 220 -4.90 9.60 -36.09
N LEU A 221 -4.24 9.39 -34.95
CA LEU A 221 -2.78 9.52 -34.81
C LEU A 221 -2.06 8.33 -35.45
N LEU A 222 -2.58 7.11 -35.30
CA LEU A 222 -2.08 5.92 -36.00
C LEU A 222 -2.31 6.01 -37.51
N LEU A 223 -3.48 6.47 -37.95
CA LEU A 223 -3.77 6.73 -39.36
C LEU A 223 -2.84 7.82 -39.91
N GLY A 224 -2.60 8.89 -39.16
CA GLY A 224 -1.67 9.97 -39.51
C GLY A 224 -0.24 9.46 -39.69
N MET A 225 0.26 8.64 -38.77
CA MET A 225 1.55 7.97 -38.88
C MET A 225 1.64 7.08 -40.13
N TYR A 226 0.60 6.28 -40.40
CA TYR A 226 0.52 5.47 -41.61
C TYR A 226 0.56 6.31 -42.89
N LEU A 227 -0.17 7.43 -42.93
CA LEU A 227 -0.18 8.34 -44.07
C LEU A 227 1.17 9.05 -44.26
N VAL A 228 1.84 9.44 -43.17
CA VAL A 228 3.19 10.04 -43.22
C VAL A 228 4.22 9.04 -43.73
N ILE A 229 4.16 7.78 -43.30
CA ILE A 229 5.04 6.71 -43.80
C ILE A 229 4.83 6.50 -45.31
N ASN A 230 3.56 6.44 -45.75
CA ASN A 230 3.23 6.34 -47.18
C ASN A 230 3.63 7.59 -47.98
N PHE A 231 3.52 8.78 -47.40
CA PHE A 231 3.95 10.03 -48.01
C PHE A 231 5.48 10.09 -48.15
N ILE A 232 6.23 9.70 -47.12
CA ILE A 232 7.69 9.59 -47.17
C ILE A 232 8.09 8.55 -48.22
N TYR A 233 7.45 7.39 -48.25
CA TYR A 233 7.66 6.37 -49.28
C TYR A 233 7.42 6.92 -50.69
N CYS A 234 6.31 7.62 -50.91
CA CYS A 234 5.96 8.23 -52.19
C CYS A 234 6.92 9.37 -52.60
N CYS A 235 7.36 10.20 -51.65
CA CYS A 235 8.36 11.25 -51.87
C CYS A 235 9.76 10.69 -52.18
N CYS A 236 10.17 9.63 -51.50
CA CYS A 236 11.40 8.90 -51.80
C CYS A 236 11.35 8.24 -53.18
N CYS A 237 10.20 7.63 -53.55
CA CYS A 237 10.00 7.06 -54.89
C CYS A 237 9.98 8.14 -55.98
N ARG A 238 9.31 9.28 -55.76
CA ARG A 238 9.24 10.39 -56.74
C ARG A 238 10.57 11.10 -56.94
N ARG A 239 11.35 11.29 -55.88
CA ARG A 239 12.66 11.95 -55.97
C ARG A 239 13.66 11.15 -56.81
N ASN A 240 13.50 9.83 -56.84
CA ASN A 240 14.33 8.92 -57.62
C ASN A 240 14.01 8.97 -59.13
N SER A 241 12.78 9.31 -59.50
CA SER A 241 12.38 9.45 -60.91
C SER A 241 12.95 10.72 -61.57
N THR A 242 13.23 11.77 -60.79
CA THR A 242 13.70 13.06 -61.31
C THR A 242 15.21 13.08 -61.60
N GLU A 243 15.99 12.13 -61.09
CA GLU A 243 17.43 12.01 -61.38
C GLU A 243 17.74 11.23 -62.67
N ARG A 244 16.72 10.69 -63.37
CA ARG A 244 16.86 10.04 -64.69
C ARG A 244 16.49 10.93 -65.89
N ALA A 245 16.69 12.24 -65.80
CA ALA A 245 16.73 13.08 -67.00
C ALA A 245 18.20 13.24 -67.46
N PRO A 246 18.58 12.80 -68.67
CA PRO A 246 19.95 12.91 -69.15
C PRO A 246 20.33 14.38 -69.30
N THR A 247 21.51 14.72 -68.78
CA THR A 247 22.19 16.00 -68.92
C THR A 247 22.45 16.31 -70.39
N GLN A 248 21.62 17.18 -70.99
CA GLN A 248 21.98 17.83 -72.24
C GLN A 248 22.39 19.28 -71.96
N SER A 249 23.69 19.51 -72.14
CA SER A 249 24.32 20.83 -72.19
C SER A 249 23.57 21.77 -73.14
N ARG A 250 23.12 22.93 -72.65
CA ARG A 250 23.14 24.18 -73.42
C ARG A 250 23.06 25.43 -72.55
N ARG A 251 24.05 26.28 -72.80
CA ARG A 251 24.22 27.74 -72.62
C ARG A 251 23.02 28.54 -72.07
N SER A 252 23.41 29.43 -71.15
CA SER A 252 22.74 30.66 -70.69
C SER A 252 21.79 31.34 -71.69
N ILE A 253 20.63 31.78 -71.21
CA ILE A 253 20.10 33.15 -71.31
C ILE A 253 19.02 33.31 -70.22
N SER A 254 19.07 34.45 -69.53
CA SER A 254 18.19 34.91 -68.45
C SER A 254 16.72 35.06 -68.87
N HIS A 255 15.78 34.85 -67.94
CA HIS A 255 14.93 35.94 -67.43
C HIS A 255 14.01 35.47 -66.27
N SER A 256 14.10 36.22 -65.17
CA SER A 256 13.00 36.77 -64.37
C SER A 256 11.96 35.86 -63.69
N SER A 257 11.85 36.09 -62.37
CA SER A 257 10.79 35.77 -61.40
C SER A 257 11.03 34.47 -60.59
N SER A 258 11.08 34.46 -59.27
CA SER A 258 10.74 35.47 -58.25
C SER A 258 11.51 35.20 -56.94
N SER A 259 11.70 36.29 -56.19
CA SER A 259 12.33 36.49 -54.86
C SER A 259 12.13 35.41 -53.77
N PHE A 260 11.23 34.44 -53.96
CA PHE A 260 10.87 33.43 -52.96
C PHE A 260 11.88 32.27 -52.87
N ALA A 261 12.55 31.93 -53.98
CA ALA A 261 13.51 30.82 -54.02
C ALA A 261 14.81 31.12 -53.25
N ASP A 262 15.24 32.39 -53.20
CA ASP A 262 16.45 32.82 -52.50
C ASP A 262 16.26 32.95 -50.97
N GLY A 263 15.01 33.08 -50.50
CA GLY A 263 14.68 33.04 -49.07
C GLY A 263 14.72 31.63 -48.49
N ILE A 264 14.25 30.63 -49.26
CA ILE A 264 14.24 29.22 -48.85
C ILE A 264 15.65 28.62 -48.85
N SER A 265 16.54 29.06 -49.76
CA SER A 265 17.93 28.60 -49.81
C SER A 265 18.73 29.03 -48.57
N ARG A 266 18.46 30.24 -48.02
CA ARG A 266 19.07 30.73 -46.78
C ARG A 266 18.56 30.02 -45.53
N ILE A 267 17.27 29.69 -45.45
CA ILE A 267 16.70 28.89 -44.33
C ILE A 267 17.25 27.45 -44.34
N ARG A 268 17.53 26.91 -45.53
CA ARG A 268 18.14 25.59 -45.72
C ARG A 268 19.61 25.56 -45.26
N SER A 269 20.38 26.64 -45.43
CA SER A 269 21.76 26.69 -44.92
C SER A 269 21.83 26.78 -43.40
N THR A 270 20.96 27.56 -42.74
CA THR A 270 20.98 27.69 -41.27
C THR A 270 20.52 26.41 -40.55
N THR A 271 19.61 25.64 -41.14
CA THR A 271 19.14 24.36 -40.59
C THR A 271 20.13 23.21 -40.81
N VAL A 272 20.98 23.29 -41.85
CA VAL A 272 22.07 22.33 -42.09
C VAL A 272 23.21 22.51 -41.08
N ASP A 273 23.53 23.75 -40.68
CA ASP A 273 24.56 24.04 -39.67
C ASP A 273 24.14 23.68 -38.24
N ALA A 274 22.85 23.85 -37.89
CA ALA A 274 22.33 23.37 -36.60
C ALA A 274 22.35 21.83 -36.53
N ARG A 275 22.05 21.14 -37.64
CA ARG A 275 22.06 19.67 -37.72
C ARG A 275 23.48 19.09 -37.68
N SER A 276 24.48 19.78 -38.24
CA SER A 276 25.89 19.37 -38.19
C SER A 276 26.48 19.56 -36.79
N THR A 277 26.16 20.67 -36.12
CA THR A 277 26.58 20.97 -34.74
C THR A 277 25.91 20.02 -33.73
N TYR A 278 24.61 19.77 -33.87
CA TYR A 278 23.89 18.78 -33.06
C TYR A 278 24.41 17.35 -33.29
N LYS A 279 24.69 16.94 -34.54
CA LYS A 279 25.34 15.66 -34.83
C LYS A 279 26.73 15.55 -34.20
N GLY A 280 27.51 16.63 -34.17
CA GLY A 280 28.82 16.68 -33.51
C GLY A 280 28.72 16.50 -32.00
N LEU A 281 27.82 17.25 -31.35
CA LEU A 281 27.58 17.17 -29.91
C LEU A 281 27.01 15.81 -29.49
N VAL A 282 26.06 15.26 -30.25
CA VAL A 282 25.47 13.93 -30.02
C VAL A 282 26.48 12.82 -30.29
N LYS A 283 27.40 12.96 -31.25
CA LYS A 283 28.50 11.98 -31.42
C LYS A 283 29.50 12.00 -30.28
N ALA A 284 29.84 13.18 -29.76
CA ALA A 284 30.83 13.33 -28.68
C ALA A 284 30.25 12.96 -27.30
N LYS A 285 29.01 13.37 -27.00
CA LYS A 285 28.37 13.14 -25.69
C LYS A 285 27.34 12.01 -25.69
N GLY A 286 27.03 11.43 -26.84
CA GLY A 286 26.04 10.36 -26.99
C GLY A 286 26.33 9.11 -26.15
N PRO A 287 27.57 8.58 -26.10
CA PRO A 287 27.87 7.44 -25.23
C PRO A 287 27.63 7.75 -23.75
N VAL A 288 28.05 8.92 -23.27
CA VAL A 288 27.84 9.35 -21.88
C VAL A 288 26.35 9.52 -21.57
N LEU A 289 25.59 10.13 -22.48
CA LEU A 289 24.16 10.30 -22.34
C LEU A 289 23.43 8.94 -22.32
N LYS A 290 23.84 7.98 -23.16
CA LYS A 290 23.30 6.62 -23.15
C LYS A 290 23.55 5.92 -21.81
N VAL A 291 24.79 6.01 -21.28
CA VAL A 291 25.14 5.43 -19.98
C VAL A 291 24.33 6.06 -18.85
N LEU A 292 24.17 7.38 -18.84
CA LEU A 292 23.36 8.08 -17.84
C LEU A 292 21.89 7.68 -17.92
N VAL A 293 21.32 7.63 -19.12
CA VAL A 293 19.94 7.19 -19.35
C VAL A 293 19.75 5.76 -18.84
N SER A 294 20.61 4.82 -19.25
CA SER A 294 20.54 3.42 -18.77
C SER A 294 20.73 3.28 -17.27
N TYR A 295 21.63 4.07 -16.67
CA TYR A 295 21.82 4.09 -15.22
C TYR A 295 20.53 4.50 -14.49
N TYR A 296 19.89 5.59 -14.92
CA TYR A 296 18.63 6.03 -14.31
C TYR A 296 17.47 5.07 -14.61
N GLN A 297 17.44 4.43 -15.79
CA GLN A 297 16.46 3.38 -16.11
C GLN A 297 16.52 2.19 -15.14
N VAL A 298 17.71 1.79 -14.68
CA VAL A 298 17.88 0.69 -13.73
C VAL A 298 17.71 1.15 -12.28
N MET A 299 18.30 2.29 -11.91
CA MET A 299 18.24 2.80 -10.53
C MET A 299 16.82 3.10 -10.07
N THR A 300 15.95 3.55 -10.97
CA THR A 300 14.54 3.83 -10.65
C THR A 300 13.73 2.56 -10.32
N MET A 301 14.23 1.36 -10.62
CA MET A 301 13.60 0.07 -10.31
C MET A 301 13.94 -0.45 -8.91
N LEU A 302 15.10 -0.09 -8.36
CA LEU A 302 15.56 -0.58 -7.05
C LEU A 302 14.57 -0.37 -5.88
N PRO A 303 13.85 0.77 -5.76
CA PRO A 303 12.87 0.93 -4.69
C PRO A 303 11.78 -0.13 -4.71
N PHE A 304 11.34 -0.52 -5.91
CA PHE A 304 10.28 -1.50 -6.11
C PHE A 304 10.75 -2.93 -5.83
N VAL A 305 11.96 -3.30 -6.29
CA VAL A 305 12.50 -4.66 -6.10
C VAL A 305 12.90 -4.91 -4.65
N LEU A 306 13.56 -3.94 -4.02
CA LEU A 306 14.13 -4.09 -2.69
C LEU A 306 13.21 -3.57 -1.56
N ASN A 307 11.99 -3.09 -1.89
CA ASN A 307 11.08 -2.44 -0.95
C ASN A 307 11.74 -1.28 -0.17
N LEU A 308 12.67 -0.55 -0.81
CA LEU A 308 13.44 0.51 -0.16
C LEU A 308 12.71 1.85 -0.29
N SER A 309 12.50 2.54 0.84
CA SER A 309 12.08 3.95 0.85
C SER A 309 13.30 4.86 0.79
N PHE A 310 13.56 5.45 -0.37
CA PHE A 310 14.64 6.41 -0.53
C PHE A 310 14.29 7.79 0.07
N PRO A 311 15.30 8.57 0.52
CA PRO A 311 15.10 9.92 1.02
C PRO A 311 14.43 10.85 -0.02
N PRO A 312 13.70 11.89 0.42
CA PRO A 312 12.90 12.76 -0.45
C PRO A 312 13.71 13.48 -1.54
N VAL A 313 14.99 13.73 -1.30
CA VAL A 313 15.90 14.33 -2.30
C VAL A 313 16.11 13.39 -3.49
N PHE A 314 16.34 12.10 -3.22
CA PHE A 314 16.56 11.11 -4.26
C PHE A 314 15.28 10.83 -5.05
N THR A 315 14.13 10.76 -4.40
CA THR A 315 12.84 10.54 -5.07
C THR A 315 12.45 11.72 -5.96
N THR A 316 12.73 12.95 -5.55
CA THR A 316 12.45 14.15 -6.36
C THR A 316 13.26 14.15 -7.67
N VAL A 317 14.56 13.88 -7.58
CA VAL A 317 15.43 13.79 -8.77
C VAL A 317 15.04 12.57 -9.63
N SER A 318 14.79 11.42 -9.01
CA SER A 318 14.41 10.20 -9.71
C SER A 318 13.08 10.36 -10.45
N ASN A 319 12.09 11.05 -9.87
CA ASN A 319 10.81 11.30 -10.52
C ASN A 319 10.94 12.24 -11.73
N LEU A 320 11.81 13.26 -11.65
CA LEU A 320 12.08 14.15 -12.79
C LEU A 320 12.70 13.39 -13.98
N PHE A 321 13.63 12.47 -13.71
CA PHE A 321 14.26 11.68 -14.76
C PHE A 321 13.38 10.53 -15.25
N SER A 322 12.63 9.87 -14.35
CA SER A 322 11.77 8.73 -14.70
C SER A 322 10.71 9.12 -15.73
N SER A 323 10.05 10.27 -15.60
CA SER A 323 9.03 10.72 -16.57
C SER A 323 9.57 10.96 -17.99
N VAL A 324 10.86 11.24 -18.14
CA VAL A 324 11.51 11.48 -19.44
C VAL A 324 12.15 10.21 -20.00
N VAL A 325 12.57 9.30 -19.13
CA VAL A 325 13.46 8.18 -19.46
C VAL A 325 12.75 6.82 -19.46
N ASN A 326 11.77 6.62 -18.58
CA ASN A 326 10.77 5.56 -18.74
C ASN A 326 9.69 6.12 -19.65
N LEU A 327 9.80 5.86 -20.96
CA LEU A 327 8.75 6.16 -21.94
C LEU A 327 7.51 5.32 -21.61
N ASN A 328 6.78 5.72 -20.56
CA ASN A 328 5.59 5.05 -20.06
C ASN A 328 4.42 5.49 -20.93
N PHE A 329 4.47 5.12 -22.22
CA PHE A 329 3.52 5.54 -23.26
C PHE A 329 2.06 5.21 -22.90
N ILE A 330 1.84 4.19 -22.08
CA ILE A 330 0.51 3.78 -21.61
C ILE A 330 0.08 4.55 -20.36
N SER A 331 1.01 5.06 -19.53
CA SER A 331 0.66 5.94 -18.40
C SER A 331 0.26 7.35 -18.85
N LEU A 332 0.57 7.74 -20.10
CA LEU A 332 0.07 8.93 -20.78
C LEU A 332 -1.37 8.75 -21.32
N MET A 333 -1.92 7.53 -21.23
CA MET A 333 -3.20 7.15 -21.76
C MET A 333 -4.00 6.43 -20.68
N PRO A 334 -4.83 7.12 -19.88
CA PRO A 334 -5.65 6.50 -18.83
C PRO A 334 -6.78 5.67 -19.48
N LEU A 335 -6.40 4.53 -20.06
CA LEU A 335 -7.30 3.54 -20.63
C LEU A 335 -8.22 2.92 -19.58
N GLY A 336 -7.85 3.01 -18.29
CA GLY A 336 -8.63 2.50 -17.16
C GLY A 336 -10.07 3.02 -17.11
N CYS A 337 -10.34 4.21 -17.66
CA CYS A 337 -11.70 4.75 -17.75
C CYS A 337 -12.52 4.25 -18.96
N ILE A 338 -11.86 3.64 -19.94
CA ILE A 338 -12.49 3.13 -21.17
C ILE A 338 -12.72 1.63 -21.05
N MET A 339 -11.72 0.94 -20.52
CA MET A 339 -11.76 -0.48 -20.19
C MET A 339 -11.04 -0.65 -18.85
N PRO A 340 -11.58 -1.42 -17.89
CA PRO A 340 -10.80 -1.83 -16.72
C PRO A 340 -9.59 -2.62 -17.24
N SER A 341 -8.44 -1.96 -17.29
CA SER A 341 -7.22 -2.54 -17.82
C SER A 341 -6.36 -2.94 -16.64
N ASP A 342 -6.37 -4.22 -16.31
CA ASP A 342 -5.45 -4.76 -15.29
C ASP A 342 -4.01 -4.69 -15.79
N PHE A 343 -3.05 -4.79 -14.87
CA PHE A 343 -1.62 -4.80 -15.18
C PHE A 343 -1.24 -5.74 -16.33
N HIS A 344 -1.86 -6.92 -16.42
CA HIS A 344 -1.59 -7.91 -17.46
C HIS A 344 -1.84 -7.38 -18.88
N HIS A 345 -2.91 -6.61 -19.10
CA HIS A 345 -3.21 -6.02 -20.41
C HIS A 345 -2.20 -4.93 -20.77
N GLN A 346 -1.79 -4.13 -19.79
CA GLN A 346 -0.78 -3.09 -19.98
C GLN A 346 0.56 -3.72 -20.36
N MET A 347 0.99 -4.78 -19.68
CA MET A 347 2.22 -5.51 -20.00
C MET A 347 2.22 -6.05 -21.44
N VAL A 348 1.11 -6.62 -21.91
CA VAL A 348 0.98 -7.07 -23.31
C VAL A 348 1.12 -5.89 -24.27
N GLY A 349 0.55 -4.72 -23.95
CA GLY A 349 0.76 -3.51 -24.74
C GLY A 349 2.23 -3.09 -24.79
N TYR A 350 2.91 -3.04 -23.65
CA TYR A 350 4.32 -2.66 -23.54
C TYR A 350 5.27 -3.60 -24.31
N THR A 351 4.91 -4.86 -24.50
CA THR A 351 5.72 -5.85 -25.20
C THR A 351 5.32 -5.99 -26.69
N VAL A 352 4.04 -6.04 -27.02
CA VAL A 352 3.60 -6.22 -28.40
C VAL A 352 3.83 -4.97 -29.25
N ILE A 353 3.57 -3.78 -28.72
CA ILE A 353 3.69 -2.52 -29.51
C ILE A 353 5.13 -2.31 -30.01
N PRO A 354 6.19 -2.40 -29.18
CA PRO A 354 7.55 -2.26 -29.66
C PRO A 354 7.97 -3.37 -30.62
N LEU A 355 7.49 -4.61 -30.44
CA LEU A 355 7.76 -5.71 -31.39
C LEU A 355 7.17 -5.40 -32.77
N VAL A 356 5.94 -4.90 -32.84
CA VAL A 356 5.30 -4.54 -34.11
C VAL A 356 6.04 -3.39 -34.79
N ILE A 357 6.40 -2.33 -34.05
CA ILE A 357 7.18 -1.22 -34.60
C ILE A 357 8.57 -1.69 -35.06
N GLY A 358 9.22 -2.56 -34.28
CA GLY A 358 10.48 -3.21 -34.63
C GLY A 358 10.39 -4.00 -35.92
N LEU A 359 9.35 -4.83 -36.07
CA LEU A 359 9.08 -5.60 -37.29
C LEU A 359 8.88 -4.69 -38.50
N ILE A 360 8.12 -3.60 -38.37
CA ILE A 360 7.91 -2.61 -39.43
C ILE A 360 9.25 -1.98 -39.84
N MET A 361 10.11 -1.61 -38.89
CA MET A 361 11.44 -1.06 -39.18
C MET A 361 12.34 -2.06 -39.89
N ILE A 362 12.32 -3.35 -39.49
CA ILE A 362 13.10 -4.42 -40.14
C ILE A 362 12.60 -4.66 -41.57
N VAL A 363 11.29 -4.69 -41.79
CA VAL A 363 10.69 -4.82 -43.13
C VAL A 363 11.06 -3.62 -44.00
N ALA A 364 10.96 -2.40 -43.46
CA ALA A 364 11.37 -1.19 -44.16
C ALA A 364 12.86 -1.22 -44.53
N TYR A 365 13.73 -1.63 -43.60
CA TYR A 365 15.15 -1.86 -43.85
C TYR A 365 15.38 -2.86 -44.99
N ALA A 366 14.70 -4.00 -44.97
CA ALA A 366 14.83 -5.05 -45.97
C ALA A 366 14.37 -4.60 -47.37
N ILE A 367 13.31 -3.80 -47.45
CA ILE A 367 12.82 -3.22 -48.72
C ILE A 367 13.81 -2.16 -49.23
N LEU A 368 14.21 -1.22 -48.38
CA LEU A 368 15.09 -0.11 -48.75
C LEU A 368 16.52 -0.56 -49.07
N LYS A 369 16.97 -1.70 -48.52
CA LYS A 369 18.26 -2.28 -48.86
C LYS A 369 18.31 -2.81 -50.30
N ARG A 370 17.17 -3.16 -50.90
CA ARG A 370 17.10 -3.65 -52.29
C ARG A 370 17.38 -2.55 -53.33
N TYR A 371 17.35 -1.28 -52.93
CA TYR A 371 17.53 -0.16 -53.83
C TYR A 371 18.79 0.64 -53.47
N GLU A 372 19.71 0.76 -54.43
CA GLU A 372 21.04 1.35 -54.20
C GLU A 372 20.97 2.82 -53.74
N SER A 373 20.02 3.58 -54.29
CA SER A 373 19.75 4.98 -53.92
C SER A 373 19.28 5.16 -52.45
N THR A 374 18.71 4.12 -51.82
CA THR A 374 18.16 4.19 -50.46
C THR A 374 19.02 3.53 -49.39
N ILE A 375 20.24 3.07 -49.74
CA ILE A 375 21.24 2.56 -48.78
C ILE A 375 21.49 3.50 -47.59
N PRO A 376 21.70 4.83 -47.76
CA PRO A 376 21.95 5.70 -46.61
C PRO A 376 20.75 5.78 -45.65
N LEU A 377 19.52 5.76 -46.19
CA LEU A 377 18.29 5.76 -45.39
C LEU A 377 18.09 4.42 -44.66
N SER A 378 18.38 3.31 -45.32
CA SER A 378 18.33 1.96 -44.74
C SER A 378 19.27 1.83 -43.52
N ASN A 379 20.49 2.38 -43.61
CA ASN A 379 21.44 2.41 -42.49
C ASN A 379 20.97 3.29 -41.32
N GLU A 380 20.33 4.43 -41.61
CA GLU A 380 19.75 5.31 -40.57
C GLU A 380 18.57 4.64 -39.86
N ILE A 381 17.72 3.91 -40.59
CA ILE A 381 16.62 3.11 -40.03
C ILE A 381 17.15 1.99 -39.14
N PHE A 382 18.18 1.26 -39.58
CA PHE A 382 18.78 0.20 -38.77
C PHE A 382 19.42 0.75 -37.49
N ALA A 383 20.15 1.87 -37.58
CA ALA A 383 20.71 2.54 -36.40
C ALA A 383 19.62 3.05 -35.45
N SER A 384 18.50 3.56 -35.98
CA SER A 384 17.33 3.98 -35.20
C SER A 384 16.63 2.80 -34.54
N PHE A 385 16.51 1.66 -35.23
CA PHE A 385 15.95 0.42 -34.69
C PHE A 385 16.75 -0.05 -33.48
N LEU A 386 18.08 -0.15 -33.62
CA LEU A 386 18.95 -0.47 -32.50
C LEU A 386 18.69 0.52 -31.36
N PHE A 387 18.87 1.82 -31.61
CA PHE A 387 18.68 2.83 -30.56
C PHE A 387 17.33 2.74 -29.83
N MET A 388 16.24 2.47 -30.56
CA MET A 388 14.91 2.25 -29.98
C MET A 388 14.85 1.00 -29.09
N THR A 389 15.39 -0.14 -29.55
CA THR A 389 15.44 -1.38 -28.74
C THR A 389 16.26 -1.21 -27.46
N PHE A 390 17.38 -0.48 -27.51
CA PHE A 390 18.18 -0.13 -26.33
C PHE A 390 17.40 0.72 -25.32
N LEU A 391 16.63 1.71 -25.78
CA LEU A 391 15.85 2.57 -24.89
C LEU A 391 14.68 1.83 -24.23
N ILE A 392 14.05 0.91 -24.95
CA ILE A 392 12.85 0.20 -24.51
C ILE A 392 13.18 -0.99 -23.61
N LEU A 393 14.36 -1.61 -23.78
CA LEU A 393 14.80 -2.77 -23.04
C LEU A 393 14.54 -2.69 -21.53
N PRO A 394 15.02 -1.66 -20.79
CA PRO A 394 14.82 -1.64 -19.35
C PRO A 394 13.36 -1.41 -18.96
N SER A 395 12.64 -0.50 -19.64
CA SER A 395 11.24 -0.24 -19.32
C SER A 395 10.36 -1.48 -19.51
N VAL A 396 10.57 -2.25 -20.59
CA VAL A 396 9.82 -3.50 -20.82
C VAL A 396 10.27 -4.62 -19.88
N SER A 397 11.57 -4.71 -19.60
CA SER A 397 12.09 -5.72 -18.66
C SER A 397 11.50 -5.54 -17.26
N ILE A 398 11.32 -4.30 -16.80
CA ILE A 398 10.66 -4.00 -15.52
C ILE A 398 9.25 -4.59 -15.50
N GLN A 399 8.44 -4.33 -16.53
CA GLN A 399 7.06 -4.85 -16.59
C GLN A 399 7.03 -6.38 -16.59
N ILE A 400 7.95 -7.03 -17.32
CA ILE A 400 8.06 -8.49 -17.36
C ILE A 400 8.39 -9.03 -15.96
N PHE A 401 9.44 -8.52 -15.31
CA PHE A 401 9.88 -9.03 -14.01
C PHE A 401 8.90 -8.73 -12.87
N SER A 402 8.16 -7.61 -12.94
CA SER A 402 7.10 -7.29 -11.98
C SER A 402 5.97 -8.33 -11.96
N THR A 403 5.79 -9.11 -13.03
CA THR A 403 4.79 -10.21 -13.09
C THR A 403 5.09 -11.34 -12.10
N PHE A 404 6.35 -11.47 -11.67
CA PHE A 404 6.76 -12.51 -10.72
C PHE A 404 6.79 -12.03 -9.26
N ALA A 405 6.56 -10.73 -9.02
CA ALA A 405 6.71 -10.12 -7.71
C ALA A 405 5.39 -10.13 -6.92
N CYS A 406 5.14 -11.22 -6.18
CA CYS A 406 4.00 -11.33 -5.26
C CYS A 406 4.36 -10.88 -3.85
N ARG A 407 3.32 -10.53 -3.08
CA ARG A 407 3.37 -10.26 -1.65
C ARG A 407 2.33 -11.12 -0.96
N ASP A 408 2.78 -11.91 -0.02
CA ASP A 408 1.93 -12.69 0.87
C ASP A 408 1.43 -11.79 2.01
N PHE A 409 0.17 -11.98 2.37
CA PHE A 409 -0.46 -11.33 3.52
C PHE A 409 -0.77 -12.37 4.59
N ASP A 410 -0.82 -11.93 5.85
CA ASP A 410 -1.11 -12.82 6.96
C ASP A 410 -2.55 -13.37 6.97
N GLY A 411 -2.73 -14.47 7.70
CA GLY A 411 -3.96 -15.24 7.72
C GLY A 411 -4.25 -15.95 6.39
N ASP A 412 -5.51 -16.30 6.17
CA ASP A 412 -5.98 -16.90 4.91
C ASP A 412 -6.33 -15.83 3.85
N TYR A 413 -5.71 -14.64 3.92
CA TYR A 413 -6.02 -13.51 3.04
C TYR A 413 -5.48 -13.70 1.62
N GLY A 414 -4.41 -14.47 1.45
CA GLY A 414 -3.83 -14.82 0.15
C GLY A 414 -2.66 -13.95 -0.29
N SER A 415 -2.19 -14.18 -1.51
CA SER A 415 -1.01 -13.52 -2.09
C SER A 415 -1.42 -12.64 -3.28
N TYR A 416 -0.91 -11.41 -3.34
CA TYR A 416 -1.28 -10.45 -4.39
C TYR A 416 -0.05 -9.86 -5.09
N LEU A 417 -0.23 -9.42 -6.33
CA LEU A 417 0.84 -8.87 -7.14
C LEU A 417 1.25 -7.46 -6.65
N LYS A 418 2.54 -7.22 -6.39
CA LYS A 418 3.03 -5.96 -5.79
C LYS A 418 2.76 -4.71 -6.64
N VAL A 419 2.74 -4.87 -7.96
CA VAL A 419 2.51 -3.75 -8.90
C VAL A 419 1.03 -3.41 -9.05
N ASP A 420 0.14 -4.37 -8.76
CA ASP A 420 -1.30 -4.25 -8.90
C ASP A 420 -1.99 -5.24 -7.95
N TYR A 421 -2.36 -4.75 -6.76
CA TYR A 421 -2.97 -5.55 -5.70
C TYR A 421 -4.40 -6.01 -6.03
N SER A 422 -4.94 -5.69 -7.21
CA SER A 422 -6.18 -6.28 -7.69
C SER A 422 -6.02 -7.71 -8.21
N ILE A 423 -4.78 -8.13 -8.51
CA ILE A 423 -4.47 -9.44 -9.07
C ILE A 423 -4.01 -10.38 -7.97
N ASP A 424 -4.79 -11.44 -7.78
CA ASP A 424 -4.46 -12.58 -6.94
C ASP A 424 -3.39 -13.47 -7.61
N CYS A 425 -2.32 -13.76 -6.88
CA CYS A 425 -1.23 -14.60 -7.32
C CYS A 425 -1.61 -16.09 -7.37
N ASP A 426 -2.56 -16.55 -6.58
CA ASP A 426 -2.96 -17.96 -6.56
C ASP A 426 -4.06 -18.26 -7.60
N ALA A 427 -4.60 -17.24 -8.26
CA ALA A 427 -5.63 -17.39 -9.28
C ALA A 427 -5.13 -18.13 -10.55
N PRO A 428 -5.91 -19.08 -11.09
CA PRO A 428 -5.52 -19.88 -12.25
C PRO A 428 -5.44 -19.06 -13.56
N SER A 429 -6.11 -17.92 -13.64
CA SER A 429 -6.05 -16.99 -14.78
C SER A 429 -4.63 -16.43 -15.00
N ARG A 430 -3.81 -16.36 -13.95
CA ARG A 430 -2.43 -15.88 -14.02
C ARG A 430 -1.50 -16.80 -14.80
N ASN A 431 -1.77 -18.10 -14.85
CA ASN A 431 -0.88 -19.10 -15.46
C ASN A 431 -0.49 -18.72 -16.89
N PHE A 432 -1.45 -18.25 -17.68
CA PHE A 432 -1.19 -17.79 -19.04
C PHE A 432 -0.20 -16.62 -19.08
N TYR A 433 -0.41 -15.60 -18.25
CA TYR A 433 0.45 -14.42 -18.18
C TYR A 433 1.84 -14.73 -17.61
N TRP A 434 1.95 -15.70 -16.72
CA TRP A 434 3.22 -16.20 -16.21
C TRP A 434 4.07 -16.80 -17.35
N TYR A 435 3.49 -17.72 -18.14
CA TYR A 435 4.18 -18.30 -19.30
C TYR A 435 4.53 -17.25 -20.35
N TYR A 436 3.61 -16.31 -20.60
CA TYR A 436 3.84 -15.19 -21.50
C TYR A 436 5.04 -14.32 -21.05
N ALA A 437 5.12 -13.99 -19.76
CA ALA A 437 6.22 -13.22 -19.19
C ALA A 437 7.56 -13.97 -19.32
N CYS A 438 7.59 -15.30 -19.13
CA CYS A 438 8.79 -16.09 -19.36
C CYS A 438 9.28 -16.01 -20.82
N VAL A 439 8.37 -16.15 -21.79
CA VAL A 439 8.71 -16.05 -23.22
C VAL A 439 9.22 -14.64 -23.56
N MET A 440 8.55 -13.60 -23.07
CA MET A 440 8.99 -12.22 -23.30
C MET A 440 10.31 -11.92 -22.58
N GLY A 441 10.58 -12.56 -21.45
CA GLY A 441 11.87 -12.52 -20.75
C GLY A 441 13.03 -13.05 -21.60
N LEU A 442 12.79 -14.07 -22.43
CA LEU A 442 13.78 -14.56 -23.40
C LEU A 442 13.96 -13.57 -24.56
N ILE A 443 12.89 -12.92 -25.01
CA ILE A 443 12.94 -12.02 -26.18
C ILE A 443 13.61 -10.68 -25.84
N TYR A 444 13.27 -10.09 -24.71
CA TYR A 444 13.71 -8.74 -24.34
C TYR A 444 15.02 -8.78 -23.53
N PRO A 445 15.04 -9.16 -22.23
CA PRO A 445 16.26 -9.25 -21.43
C PRO A 445 17.41 -10.04 -22.06
N ILE A 446 17.12 -11.09 -22.83
CA ILE A 446 18.16 -11.95 -23.43
C ILE A 446 18.32 -11.67 -24.93
N GLY A 447 17.22 -11.66 -25.69
CA GLY A 447 17.28 -11.51 -27.14
C GLY A 447 17.83 -10.16 -27.61
N ILE A 448 17.50 -9.05 -26.95
CA ILE A 448 18.03 -7.74 -27.34
C ILE A 448 19.53 -7.66 -27.09
N PRO A 449 20.09 -7.99 -25.91
CA PRO A 449 21.54 -8.00 -25.72
C PRO A 449 22.31 -8.92 -26.67
N VAL A 450 21.74 -10.07 -27.07
CA VAL A 450 22.35 -10.99 -28.05
C VAL A 450 22.37 -10.38 -29.46
N LEU A 451 21.46 -9.47 -29.78
CA LEU A 451 21.38 -8.80 -31.07
C LEU A 451 22.43 -7.69 -31.24
N TYR A 452 23.00 -7.19 -30.13
CA TYR A 452 24.05 -6.18 -30.09
C TYR A 452 25.44 -6.79 -30.10
#